data_AF-A0A9E0CSC6-F1
#
_entry.id   AF-A0A9E0CSC6-F1
#
_cell.length_a   1.000
_cell.length_b   1.000
_cell.length_c   1.000
_cell.angle_alpha   90.00
_cell.angle_beta   90.00
_cell.angle_gamma   90.00
#
_symmetry.space_group_name_H-M   'P 1'
#
loop_
_entity.id
_entity.type
_entity.pdbx_description
1 polymer ?
#
loop_
_entity_poly.entity_id
_entity_poly.type
_entity_poly.pdbx_seq_one_letter_code
_entity_poly.pdbx_strand_id
1 'polypeptide(L)'
;MTDFNAYDPTAASDLASQWQDASQSLWSTSITFDQIGDQEWLHGDPTVANDFYNYSEQTEWLSQQAYDASWEAYYGPVNAEGYTAYDASMGYTSTDTSFIEPASSAGSMSMISDNSAESYL
;
A
#
# COMPACT_ATOMS: atom_id res chain seq x y z
N MET A 1 -12.85 4.31 -13.11
CA MET A 1 -13.39 4.82 -11.83
C MET A 1 -14.75 4.19 -11.63
N THR A 2 -14.86 3.28 -10.66
CA THR A 2 -16.14 2.69 -10.24
C THR A 2 -16.98 3.79 -9.58
N ASP A 3 -18.27 3.85 -9.85
CA ASP A 3 -19.18 4.81 -9.21
C ASP A 3 -19.35 4.42 -7.74
N PHE A 4 -19.29 5.39 -6.82
CA PHE A 4 -19.51 5.18 -5.38
C PHE A 4 -20.84 4.47 -5.10
N ASN A 5 -21.89 4.77 -5.89
CA ASN A 5 -23.21 4.16 -5.75
C ASN A 5 -23.33 2.78 -6.40
N ALA A 6 -22.33 2.34 -7.17
CA ALA A 6 -22.27 1.05 -7.83
C ALA A 6 -21.25 0.11 -7.19
N TYR A 7 -20.74 0.46 -6.00
CA TYR A 7 -19.80 -0.37 -5.26
C TYR A 7 -20.45 -1.69 -4.83
N ASP A 8 -19.85 -2.79 -5.28
CA ASP A 8 -20.21 -4.14 -4.87
C ASP A 8 -19.06 -4.72 -4.05
N PRO A 9 -19.23 -4.93 -2.73
CA PRO A 9 -18.16 -5.42 -1.86
C PRO A 9 -17.66 -6.81 -2.25
N THR A 10 -18.50 -7.64 -2.88
CA THR A 10 -18.09 -8.98 -3.31
C THR A 10 -17.16 -8.88 -4.52
N ALA A 11 -17.59 -8.15 -5.55
CA ALA A 11 -16.77 -7.93 -6.75
C ALA A 11 -15.48 -7.14 -6.45
N ALA A 12 -15.55 -6.19 -5.52
CA ALA A 12 -14.40 -5.43 -5.03
C ALA A 12 -13.38 -6.34 -4.33
N SER A 13 -13.85 -7.22 -3.43
CA SER A 13 -13.00 -8.20 -2.76
C SER A 13 -12.35 -9.17 -3.75
N ASP A 14 -13.10 -9.69 -4.72
CA ASP A 14 -12.57 -10.62 -5.73
C ASP A 14 -11.48 -9.97 -6.60
N LEU A 15 -11.66 -8.70 -6.95
CA LEU A 15 -10.67 -7.93 -7.71
C LEU A 15 -9.43 -7.61 -6.85
N ALA A 16 -9.64 -7.24 -5.58
CA ALA A 16 -8.55 -6.98 -4.64
C ALA A 16 -7.67 -8.24 -4.45
N SER A 17 -8.29 -9.41 -4.27
CA SER A 17 -7.54 -10.67 -4.14
C SER A 17 -6.70 -10.98 -5.38
N GLN A 18 -7.22 -10.75 -6.60
CA GLN A 18 -6.43 -10.95 -7.82
C GLN A 18 -5.19 -10.04 -7.90
N TRP A 19 -5.35 -8.78 -7.51
CA TRP A 19 -4.22 -7.84 -7.45
C TRP A 19 -3.22 -8.19 -6.36
N GLN A 20 -3.69 -8.67 -5.21
CA GLN A 20 -2.83 -9.14 -4.12
C GLN A 20 -2.04 -10.39 -4.53
N ASP A 21 -2.67 -11.34 -5.22
CA ASP A 21 -1.99 -12.53 -5.77
C ASP A 21 -0.92 -12.14 -6.81
N ALA A 22 -1.24 -11.16 -7.66
CA ALA A 22 -0.28 -10.62 -8.63
C ALA A 22 0.90 -9.93 -7.93
N SER A 23 0.64 -9.10 -6.91
CA SER A 23 1.67 -8.46 -6.08
C SER A 23 2.60 -9.50 -5.45
N GLN A 24 2.05 -10.51 -4.77
CA GLN A 24 2.84 -11.56 -4.14
C GLN A 24 3.70 -12.35 -5.15
N SER A 25 3.15 -12.61 -6.34
CA SER A 25 3.86 -13.30 -7.42
C SER A 25 5.02 -12.46 -7.96
N LEU A 26 4.81 -11.16 -8.15
CA LEU A 26 5.83 -10.21 -8.59
C LEU A 26 6.95 -10.09 -7.55
N TRP A 27 6.63 -9.90 -6.27
CA TRP A 27 7.62 -9.87 -5.19
C TRP A 27 8.44 -11.16 -5.11
N SER A 28 7.80 -12.33 -5.25
CA SER A 28 8.53 -13.60 -5.26
C SER A 28 9.46 -13.73 -6.48
N THR A 29 9.07 -13.14 -7.60
CA THR A 29 9.87 -13.09 -8.83
C THR A 29 11.06 -12.14 -8.69
N SER A 30 10.91 -11.00 -8.01
CA SER A 30 12.04 -10.07 -7.76
C SER A 30 13.14 -10.76 -6.93
N ILE A 31 12.76 -11.49 -5.87
CA ILE A 31 13.70 -12.30 -5.08
C ILE A 31 14.44 -13.32 -5.96
N THR A 32 13.74 -13.92 -6.92
CA THR A 32 14.37 -14.88 -7.84
C THR A 32 15.38 -14.19 -8.74
N PHE A 33 15.08 -12.99 -9.24
CA PHE A 33 16.03 -12.20 -10.01
C PHE A 33 17.25 -11.80 -9.19
N ASP A 34 17.09 -11.38 -7.93
CA ASP A 34 18.23 -11.09 -7.06
C ASP A 34 19.14 -12.31 -6.87
N GLN A 35 18.54 -13.49 -6.64
CA GLN A 35 19.30 -14.74 -6.51
C GLN A 35 20.07 -15.10 -7.77
N ILE A 36 19.50 -14.87 -8.96
CA ILE A 36 20.20 -15.08 -10.23
C ILE A 36 21.29 -14.03 -10.40
N GLY A 37 21.01 -12.76 -10.09
CA GLY A 37 22.00 -11.69 -10.12
C GLY A 37 23.22 -12.00 -9.26
N ASP A 38 23.00 -12.50 -8.04
CA ASP A 38 24.05 -12.94 -7.12
C ASP A 38 24.89 -14.09 -7.71
N GLN A 39 24.26 -15.05 -8.38
CA GLN A 39 24.96 -16.16 -9.03
C GLN A 39 25.85 -15.66 -10.17
N GLU A 40 25.33 -14.78 -11.04
CA GLU A 40 26.08 -14.24 -12.17
C GLU A 40 27.22 -13.31 -11.71
N TRP A 41 27.01 -12.59 -10.60
CA TRP A 41 28.06 -11.81 -9.96
C TRP A 41 29.22 -12.72 -9.51
N LEU A 42 28.90 -13.84 -8.87
CA LEU A 42 29.90 -14.84 -8.44
C LEU A 42 30.58 -15.55 -9.61
N HIS A 43 29.90 -15.71 -10.75
CA HIS A 43 30.47 -16.23 -11.98
C HIS A 43 31.38 -15.24 -12.72
N GLY A 44 31.40 -13.97 -12.27
CA GLY A 44 32.24 -12.93 -12.85
C GLY A 44 31.63 -12.29 -14.10
N ASP A 45 30.31 -12.39 -14.27
CA ASP A 45 29.56 -11.65 -15.29
C ASP A 45 28.75 -10.51 -14.63
N PRO A 46 29.40 -9.38 -14.29
CA PRO A 46 28.73 -8.27 -13.63
C PRO A 46 27.72 -7.57 -14.54
N THR A 47 27.81 -7.73 -15.87
CA THR A 47 26.82 -7.12 -16.78
C THR A 47 25.49 -7.85 -16.65
N VAL A 48 25.52 -9.19 -16.76
CA VAL A 48 24.30 -10.01 -16.60
C VAL A 48 23.76 -9.91 -15.18
N ALA A 49 24.63 -9.87 -14.16
CA ALA A 49 24.20 -9.65 -12.77
C ALA A 49 23.40 -8.35 -12.59
N ASN A 50 23.93 -7.23 -13.13
CA ASN A 50 23.25 -5.94 -13.05
C ASN A 50 21.92 -5.93 -13.83
N ASP A 51 21.83 -6.64 -14.96
CA ASP A 51 20.56 -6.77 -15.69
C ASP A 51 19.50 -7.48 -14.83
N PHE A 52 19.88 -8.54 -14.10
CA PHE A 52 18.96 -9.21 -13.19
C PHE A 52 18.57 -8.34 -11.99
N TYR A 53 19.50 -7.59 -11.39
CA TYR A 53 19.14 -6.64 -10.33
C TYR A 53 18.19 -5.55 -10.84
N ASN A 54 18.40 -5.02 -12.06
CA ASN A 54 17.47 -4.08 -12.68
C ASN A 54 16.08 -4.68 -12.91
N TYR A 55 15.98 -5.97 -13.27
CA TYR A 55 14.69 -6.66 -13.39
C TYR A 55 14.04 -6.89 -12.03
N SER A 56 14.83 -7.17 -10.99
CA SER A 56 14.34 -7.28 -9.61
C SER A 56 13.68 -5.98 -9.17
N GLU A 57 14.38 -4.84 -9.29
CA GLU A 57 13.85 -3.52 -8.92
C GLU A 57 12.55 -3.17 -9.67
N GLN A 58 12.51 -3.41 -10.97
CA GLN A 58 11.30 -3.19 -11.78
C GLN A 58 10.13 -4.05 -11.30
N THR A 59 10.42 -5.31 -10.96
CA THR A 59 9.39 -6.26 -10.52
C THR A 59 8.90 -5.92 -9.12
N GLU A 60 9.77 -5.46 -8.23
CA GLU A 60 9.39 -4.94 -6.91
C GLU A 60 8.50 -3.70 -7.04
N TRP A 61 8.83 -2.77 -7.93
CA TRP A 61 8.00 -1.60 -8.20
C TRP A 61 6.62 -1.96 -8.74
N LEU A 62 6.53 -2.97 -9.61
CA LEU A 62 5.25 -3.48 -10.10
C LEU A 62 4.47 -4.21 -9.01
N SER A 63 5.15 -4.94 -8.12
CA SER A 63 4.55 -5.58 -6.96
C SER A 63 3.86 -4.56 -6.06
N GLN A 64 4.53 -3.43 -5.78
CA GLN A 64 3.96 -2.35 -4.97
C GLN A 64 2.73 -1.74 -5.64
N GLN A 65 2.75 -1.48 -6.95
CA GLN A 65 1.57 -0.97 -7.65
C GLN A 65 0.40 -1.95 -7.64
N ALA A 66 0.67 -3.26 -7.78
CA ALA A 66 -0.36 -4.26 -7.68
C ALA A 66 -0.96 -4.29 -6.26
N TYR A 67 -0.13 -4.12 -5.23
CA TYR A 67 -0.61 -3.98 -3.86
C TYR A 67 -1.48 -2.73 -3.68
N ASP A 68 -1.05 -1.57 -4.18
CA ASP A 68 -1.82 -0.33 -4.11
C ASP A 68 -3.16 -0.47 -4.89
N ALA A 69 -3.15 -1.11 -6.05
CA ALA A 69 -4.35 -1.42 -6.82
C ALA A 69 -5.30 -2.38 -6.07
N SER A 70 -4.75 -3.33 -5.30
CA SER A 70 -5.56 -4.21 -4.43
C SER A 70 -6.27 -3.41 -3.34
N TRP A 71 -5.58 -2.44 -2.75
CA TRP A 71 -6.13 -1.56 -1.74
C TRP A 71 -7.23 -0.67 -2.34
N GLU A 72 -6.95 -0.02 -3.47
CA GLU A 72 -7.93 0.80 -4.18
C GLU A 72 -9.17 0.00 -4.61
N ALA A 73 -8.98 -1.24 -5.08
CA ALA A 73 -10.08 -2.12 -5.45
C ALA A 73 -10.96 -2.46 -4.23
N TYR A 74 -10.34 -2.75 -3.08
CA TYR A 74 -11.06 -3.11 -1.86
C TYR A 74 -11.86 -1.94 -1.30
N TYR A 75 -11.21 -0.79 -1.10
CA TYR A 75 -11.86 0.36 -0.46
C TYR A 75 -12.77 1.13 -1.42
N GLY A 76 -12.47 1.12 -2.71
CA GLY A 76 -13.22 1.85 -3.72
C GLY A 76 -13.03 3.38 -3.61
N PRO A 77 -13.83 4.15 -4.37
CA PRO A 77 -13.71 5.61 -4.40
C PRO A 77 -14.11 6.25 -3.06
N VAL A 78 -13.58 7.44 -2.80
CA VAL A 78 -13.91 8.26 -1.62
C VAL A 78 -14.99 9.29 -1.98
N ASN A 79 -16.00 9.44 -1.12
CA ASN A 79 -17.04 10.45 -1.29
C ASN A 79 -16.61 11.85 -0.81
N ALA A 80 -17.47 12.85 -0.99
CA ALA A 80 -17.20 14.24 -0.56
C ALA A 80 -17.06 14.40 0.97
N GLU A 81 -17.48 13.40 1.75
CA GLU A 81 -17.41 13.39 3.21
C GLU A 81 -16.15 12.70 3.73
N GLY A 82 -15.31 12.14 2.84
CA GLY A 82 -14.05 11.49 3.19
C GLY A 82 -14.15 10.00 3.48
N TYR A 83 -15.32 9.37 3.29
CA TYR A 83 -15.51 7.94 3.48
C TYR A 83 -15.28 7.17 2.18
N THR A 84 -14.62 6.02 2.27
CA THR A 84 -14.50 5.10 1.14
C THR A 84 -15.84 4.43 0.86
N ALA A 85 -16.02 3.89 -0.35
CA ALA A 85 -17.23 3.15 -0.69
C ALA A 85 -17.41 1.90 0.19
N TYR A 86 -16.30 1.26 0.59
CA TYR A 86 -16.31 0.19 1.58
C TYR A 86 -16.83 0.68 2.95
N ASP A 87 -16.33 1.80 3.47
CA ASP A 87 -16.77 2.34 4.77
C ASP A 87 -18.28 2.59 4.78
N ALA A 88 -18.80 3.21 3.71
CA ALA A 88 -20.23 3.44 3.56
C ALA A 88 -21.04 2.13 3.45
N SER A 89 -20.48 1.10 2.78
CA SER A 89 -21.12 -0.23 2.71
C SER A 89 -21.22 -0.93 4.07
N MET A 90 -20.26 -0.66 4.96
CA MET A 90 -20.24 -1.15 6.34
C MET A 90 -21.14 -0.33 7.29
N GLY A 91 -21.74 0.76 6.79
CA GLY A 91 -22.64 1.63 7.54
C GLY A 91 -21.95 2.85 8.18
N TYR A 92 -20.63 3.02 8.02
CA TYR A 92 -19.93 4.22 8.46
C TYR A 92 -20.26 5.38 7.52
N THR A 93 -21.01 6.35 8.02
CA THR A 93 -21.41 7.55 7.27
C THR A 93 -21.28 8.78 8.15
N SER A 94 -21.31 9.98 7.55
CA SER A 94 -21.35 11.25 8.29
C SER A 94 -22.55 11.39 9.24
N THR A 95 -23.59 10.56 9.05
CA THR A 95 -24.79 10.51 9.90
C THR A 95 -24.71 9.45 11.00
N ASP A 96 -23.66 8.63 11.01
CA ASP A 96 -23.41 7.66 12.08
C ASP A 96 -22.85 8.37 13.32
N THR A 97 -23.70 8.51 14.33
CA THR A 97 -23.37 9.15 15.62
C THR A 97 -22.88 8.15 16.67
N SER A 98 -22.61 6.89 16.29
CA SER A 98 -22.17 5.84 17.21
C SER A 98 -20.75 6.06 17.77
N PHE A 99 -19.95 6.98 17.21
CA PHE A 99 -18.66 7.42 17.74
C PHE A 99 -18.71 8.86 18.29
N ILE A 100 -19.62 9.14 19.22
CA ILE A 100 -19.48 10.26 20.15
C ILE A 100 -19.21 9.68 21.53
N GLU A 101 -17.96 9.26 21.76
CA GLU A 101 -17.45 9.28 23.13
C GLU A 101 -17.15 10.76 23.46
N PRO A 102 -17.73 11.35 24.51
CA PRO A 102 -17.43 12.73 24.85
C PRO A 102 -15.95 12.85 25.19
N ALA A 103 -15.22 13.61 24.37
CA ALA A 103 -13.82 14.02 24.51
C ALA A 103 -13.58 14.73 25.86
N SER A 104 -13.49 13.96 26.94
CA SER A 104 -13.35 14.47 28.31
C SER A 104 -12.08 14.00 29.01
N SER A 105 -11.16 13.29 28.34
CA SER A 105 -9.88 12.86 28.96
C SER A 105 -8.60 13.25 28.23
N ALA A 106 -8.63 13.87 27.04
CA ALA A 106 -7.39 14.30 26.35
C ALA A 106 -6.94 15.71 26.76
N GLY A 107 -7.11 16.05 28.04
CA GLY A 107 -6.32 17.12 28.65
C GLY A 107 -4.99 16.52 29.10
N SER A 108 -3.89 16.92 28.45
CA SER A 108 -2.48 16.63 28.78
C SER A 108 -1.80 15.55 27.93
N MET A 109 -1.40 15.88 26.70
CA MET A 109 -0.13 15.38 26.13
C MET A 109 0.51 16.49 25.29
N SER A 110 1.35 17.30 25.93
CA SER A 110 2.34 18.14 25.23
C SER A 110 3.42 17.21 24.69
N MET A 111 3.30 16.84 23.42
CA MET A 111 4.35 16.17 22.67
C MET A 111 5.35 17.22 22.19
N ILE A 112 6.58 17.07 22.70
CA ILE A 112 7.88 17.50 22.19
C ILE A 112 7.80 18.03 20.73
N SER A 113 8.16 19.30 20.54
CA SER A 113 8.41 19.86 19.20
C SER A 113 9.80 19.46 18.73
N ASP A 114 9.87 19.01 17.48
CA ASP A 114 11.05 18.52 16.82
C ASP A 114 11.99 19.67 16.34
N ASN A 115 13.27 19.31 16.25
CA ASN A 115 14.30 19.80 15.33
C ASN A 115 14.83 21.25 15.41
N SER A 116 16.14 21.41 15.64
CA SER A 116 17.12 21.51 14.53
C SER A 116 18.52 22.04 14.95
N ALA A 117 19.53 21.51 14.23
CA ALA A 117 20.78 22.13 13.79
C ALA A 117 21.98 22.36 14.75
N GLU A 118 23.04 21.58 14.49
CA GLU A 118 24.48 21.94 14.42
C GLU A 118 25.10 22.95 15.42
N SER A 119 26.07 22.46 16.20
CA SER A 119 27.40 23.10 16.29
C SER A 119 28.39 22.15 16.94
N TYR A 120 29.29 21.58 16.13
CA TYR A 120 30.62 21.21 16.58
C TYR A 120 31.37 22.49 16.95
N LEU A 121 31.73 22.64 18.23
CA LEU A 121 33.03 23.09 18.76
C LEU A 121 32.96 23.17 20.30
#